data_AF-A0AAD9XZW6-F1
#
_entry.id   AF-A0AAD9XZW6-F1
#
_cell.length_a   1.000
_cell.length_b   1.000
_cell.length_c   1.000
_cell.angle_alpha   90.00
_cell.angle_beta   90.00
_cell.angle_gamma   90.00
#
_symmetry.space_group_name_H-M   'P 1'
#
loop_
_entity.id
_entity.type
_entity.pdbx_description
1 polymer ?
#
loop_
_entity_poly.entity_id
_entity_poly.type
_entity_poly.pdbx_seq_one_letter_code
_entity_poly.pdbx_strand_id
1 'polypeptide(L)'
;MEDLVRSFNALHRPRTTPTGLPNHWVFRVNHVPLEPPGDVVFAVHPQSRFVLQSGPGQVLSLSTVDEKAEAAIPLLLSTFIKGSESPGGRQPDDPMPFAPWTWAIDDTRLAAAIEAGLKKHGVKEELCKLGTSTAEEKEILKDSWLRVLDNMMKFLTANVPAQSAVSPGDRSKCHGCGADSASLSQPLKKCSACSQAWYHSQDCQKKHWKQHKPTCLANRPSKASRNGTASSPMEAMGGSFMSPSIPMSDDDAGEEAYKYYNKTARAKPEAQALMRELGLGVPGSGAPPEGIAKPVRRLILAGKDTPENMELFYGPNWRAGMGKEHLDSRMEILLNPPRGSPSYAMNKWLDEGAPARSPRPATEDEKTKIQQIKGIQEKVRQRVGAGNQPSGADMQAILTSFGAEWGTMMPLYTLAVNTMDQGVRVPT
;
A
#
# COMPACT_ATOMS: atom_id res chain seq x y z
N MET A 1 -3.30 3.78 34.16
CA MET A 1 -3.54 2.32 34.14
C MET A 1 -5.00 2.00 34.42
N GLU A 2 -5.58 2.50 35.52
CA GLU A 2 -6.98 2.20 35.90
C GLU A 2 -8.02 2.45 34.80
N ASP A 3 -7.98 3.59 34.12
CA ASP A 3 -8.92 3.89 33.02
C ASP A 3 -8.76 2.94 31.84
N LEU A 4 -7.52 2.50 31.58
CA LEU A 4 -7.21 1.56 30.52
C LEU A 4 -7.78 0.17 30.85
N VAL A 5 -7.60 -0.29 32.08
CA VAL A 5 -8.18 -1.55 32.58
C VAL A 5 -9.71 -1.48 32.54
N ARG A 6 -10.30 -0.37 33.01
CA ARG A 6 -11.75 -0.15 32.96
C ARG A 6 -12.28 -0.23 31.53
N SER A 7 -11.62 0.45 30.60
CA SER A 7 -11.99 0.45 29.17
C SER A 7 -11.86 -0.94 28.55
N PHE A 8 -10.76 -1.65 28.82
CA PHE A 8 -10.55 -3.01 28.31
C PHE A 8 -11.58 -4.00 28.88
N ASN A 9 -11.85 -3.94 30.19
CA ASN A 9 -12.84 -4.78 30.85
C ASN A 9 -14.27 -4.52 30.34
N ALA A 10 -14.54 -3.33 29.79
CA ALA A 10 -15.84 -2.96 29.21
C ALA A 10 -16.01 -3.44 27.76
N LEU A 11 -14.94 -3.89 27.09
CA LEU A 11 -15.04 -4.39 25.72
C LEU A 11 -15.95 -5.63 25.64
N HIS A 12 -16.74 -5.69 24.57
CA HIS A 12 -17.48 -6.91 24.23
C HIS A 12 -16.50 -8.06 23.99
N ARG A 13 -16.83 -9.28 24.41
CA ARG A 13 -15.95 -10.45 24.30
C ARG A 13 -16.68 -11.61 23.60
N PRO A 14 -16.87 -11.53 22.28
CA PRO A 14 -17.56 -12.58 21.53
C PRO A 14 -16.67 -13.83 21.41
N ARG A 15 -17.28 -15.01 21.30
CA ARG A 15 -16.53 -16.27 21.04
C ARG A 15 -15.94 -16.32 19.63
N THR A 16 -16.55 -15.58 18.70
CA THR A 16 -16.13 -15.48 17.31
C THR A 16 -15.89 -14.03 16.92
N THR A 17 -15.00 -13.80 15.96
CA THR A 17 -14.84 -12.51 15.29
C THR A 17 -16.11 -12.15 14.50
N PRO A 18 -16.23 -10.90 14.00
CA PRO A 18 -17.31 -10.52 13.08
C PRO A 18 -17.38 -11.37 11.80
N THR A 19 -16.27 -12.01 11.41
CA THR A 19 -16.20 -12.93 10.27
C THR A 19 -16.60 -14.38 10.61
N GLY A 20 -17.00 -14.65 11.86
CA GLY A 20 -17.41 -15.99 12.32
C GLY A 20 -16.25 -16.93 12.70
N LEU A 21 -15.00 -16.46 12.65
CA LEU A 21 -13.83 -17.26 13.05
C LEU A 21 -13.66 -17.26 14.58
N PRO A 22 -13.06 -18.29 15.21
CA PRO A 22 -12.80 -18.28 16.65
C PRO A 22 -11.99 -17.05 17.07
N ASN A 23 -12.43 -16.33 18.09
CA ASN A 23 -11.77 -15.11 18.58
C ASN A 23 -10.50 -15.45 19.40
N HIS A 24 -9.50 -16.00 18.72
CA HIS A 24 -8.20 -16.38 19.27
C HIS A 24 -7.10 -15.48 18.71
N TRP A 25 -6.25 -14.95 19.58
CA TRP A 25 -5.18 -14.03 19.20
C TRP A 25 -3.82 -14.49 19.71
N VAL A 26 -2.79 -14.31 18.91
CA VAL A 26 -1.40 -14.55 19.32
C VAL A 26 -0.66 -13.23 19.26
N PHE A 27 0.16 -12.91 20.25
CA PHE A 27 0.91 -11.66 20.25
C PHE A 27 2.36 -11.86 20.67
N ARG A 28 3.19 -10.88 20.31
CA ARG A 28 4.56 -10.74 20.82
C ARG A 28 4.93 -9.27 20.94
N VAL A 29 6.07 -9.03 21.56
CA VAL A 29 6.74 -7.73 21.54
C VAL A 29 7.85 -7.76 20.48
N ASN A 30 7.81 -6.82 19.54
CA ASN A 30 8.82 -6.68 18.49
C ASN A 30 9.56 -5.35 18.60
N HIS A 31 10.86 -5.39 18.33
CA HIS A 31 11.67 -4.19 18.20
C HIS A 31 11.49 -3.56 16.83
N VAL A 32 11.37 -2.23 16.80
CA VAL A 32 11.24 -1.40 15.61
C VAL A 32 12.46 -0.46 15.54
N PRO A 33 13.37 -0.65 14.56
CA PRO A 33 14.62 0.10 14.47
C PRO A 33 14.42 1.46 13.79
N LEU A 34 13.40 2.21 14.20
CA LEU A 34 13.19 3.58 13.76
C LEU A 34 13.98 4.55 14.64
N GLU A 35 14.01 5.82 14.28
CA GLU A 35 14.61 6.86 15.11
C GLU A 35 13.51 7.82 15.61
N PRO A 36 13.20 7.82 16.92
CA PRO A 36 13.80 7.00 17.98
C PRO A 36 13.35 5.52 17.92
N PRO A 37 14.20 4.58 18.36
CA PRO A 37 13.86 3.16 18.35
C PRO A 37 12.82 2.87 19.42
N GLY A 38 11.96 1.89 19.15
CA GLY A 38 10.91 1.53 20.09
C GLY A 38 10.42 0.11 19.88
N ASP A 39 9.63 -0.37 20.81
CA ASP A 39 9.01 -1.67 20.77
C ASP A 39 7.50 -1.55 20.53
N VAL A 40 6.94 -2.54 19.87
CA VAL A 40 5.53 -2.62 19.52
C VAL A 40 4.97 -3.95 20.03
N VAL A 41 3.83 -3.91 20.71
CA VAL A 41 3.01 -5.10 20.92
C VAL A 41 2.27 -5.38 19.63
N PHE A 42 2.50 -6.56 19.06
CA PHE A 42 1.98 -6.99 17.78
C PHE A 42 1.12 -8.24 17.97
N ALA A 43 -0.19 -8.10 17.76
CA ALA A 43 -1.17 -9.18 17.90
C ALA A 43 -1.72 -9.59 16.53
N VAL A 44 -1.80 -10.89 16.28
CA VAL A 44 -2.29 -11.48 15.03
C VAL A 44 -3.41 -12.44 15.34
N HIS A 45 -4.46 -12.38 14.53
CA HIS A 45 -5.50 -13.41 14.50
C HIS A 45 -5.06 -14.51 13.51
N PRO A 46 -4.68 -15.73 13.97
CA PRO A 46 -3.98 -16.72 13.13
C PRO A 46 -4.71 -17.09 11.84
N GLN A 47 -6.03 -17.24 11.90
CA GLN A 47 -6.82 -17.74 10.78
C GLN A 47 -7.06 -16.69 9.69
N SER A 48 -7.26 -15.43 10.08
CA SER A 48 -7.52 -14.34 9.11
C SER A 48 -6.27 -13.54 8.75
N ARG A 49 -5.17 -13.70 9.49
CA ARG A 49 -3.95 -12.88 9.42
C ARG A 49 -4.19 -11.40 9.69
N PHE A 50 -5.32 -11.07 10.29
CA PHE A 50 -5.62 -9.72 10.71
C PHE A 50 -4.70 -9.33 11.87
N VAL A 51 -4.21 -8.10 11.85
CA VAL A 51 -3.19 -7.60 12.77
C VAL A 51 -3.74 -6.43 13.57
N LEU A 52 -3.42 -6.42 14.86
CA LEU A 52 -3.55 -5.27 15.74
C LEU A 52 -2.17 -4.93 16.31
N GLN A 53 -1.91 -3.65 16.54
CA GLN A 53 -0.64 -3.24 17.12
C GLN A 53 -0.78 -1.99 18.00
N SER A 54 0.09 -1.89 19.00
CA SER A 54 0.22 -0.68 19.82
C SER A 54 1.67 -0.43 20.20
N GLY A 55 2.07 0.83 20.14
CA GLY A 55 3.41 1.33 20.41
C GLY A 55 3.53 2.81 20.02
N PRO A 56 4.74 3.39 20.06
CA PRO A 56 5.97 2.77 20.54
C PRO A 56 6.03 2.66 22.08
N GLY A 57 6.84 1.72 22.58
CA GLY A 57 7.22 1.59 24.00
C GLY A 57 8.69 1.18 24.16
N GLN A 58 9.13 0.97 25.40
CA GLN A 58 10.47 0.49 25.75
C GLN A 58 10.33 -0.74 26.64
N VAL A 59 10.12 -1.89 26.02
CA VAL A 59 9.83 -3.15 26.71
C VAL A 59 11.07 -4.03 26.69
N LEU A 60 11.61 -4.33 25.50
CA LEU A 60 12.69 -5.29 25.32
C LEU A 60 14.01 -4.83 25.94
N SER A 61 14.19 -3.51 26.10
CA SER A 61 15.34 -2.88 26.76
C SER A 61 15.35 -3.01 28.29
N LEU A 62 14.22 -3.38 28.91
CA LEU A 62 14.13 -3.56 30.37
C LEU A 62 14.85 -4.84 30.82
N SER A 63 15.31 -4.84 32.08
CA SER A 63 16.24 -5.85 32.57
C SER A 63 15.55 -7.11 33.10
N THR A 64 14.42 -6.94 33.80
CA THR A 64 13.68 -8.04 34.43
C THR A 64 12.41 -8.38 33.65
N VAL A 65 11.94 -9.63 33.79
CA VAL A 65 10.70 -10.07 33.14
C VAL A 65 9.48 -9.33 33.71
N ASP A 66 9.50 -8.97 34.99
CA ASP A 66 8.42 -8.22 35.63
C ASP A 66 8.36 -6.78 35.11
N GLU A 67 9.50 -6.10 34.95
CA GLU A 67 9.55 -4.77 34.31
C GLU A 67 9.04 -4.84 32.87
N LYS A 68 9.44 -5.86 32.10
CA LYS A 68 8.94 -6.10 30.74
C LYS A 68 7.43 -6.28 30.73
N ALA A 69 6.89 -7.08 31.64
CA ALA A 69 5.46 -7.31 31.74
C ALA A 69 4.70 -6.03 32.07
N GLU A 70 5.14 -5.27 33.08
CA GLU A 70 4.52 -4.00 33.48
C GLU A 70 4.53 -2.97 32.34
N ALA A 71 5.58 -2.92 31.52
CA ALA A 71 5.65 -2.07 30.34
C ALA A 71 4.79 -2.59 29.16
N ALA A 72 4.68 -3.91 28.99
CA ALA A 72 3.91 -4.53 27.91
C ALA A 72 2.39 -4.47 28.12
N ILE A 73 1.91 -4.61 29.37
CA ILE A 73 0.48 -4.60 29.72
C ILE A 73 -0.28 -3.40 29.13
N PRO A 74 0.12 -2.14 29.32
CA PRO A 74 -0.65 -1.01 28.79
C PRO A 74 -0.68 -1.00 27.26
N LEU A 75 0.39 -1.43 26.59
CA LEU A 75 0.42 -1.58 25.13
C LEU A 75 -0.53 -2.69 24.67
N LEU A 76 -0.53 -3.83 25.37
CA LEU A 76 -1.40 -4.95 25.08
C LEU A 76 -2.88 -4.58 25.23
N LEU A 77 -3.28 -3.94 26.33
CA LEU A 77 -4.67 -3.50 26.53
C LEU A 77 -5.09 -2.47 25.46
N SER A 78 -4.21 -1.51 25.17
CA SER A 78 -4.44 -0.48 24.15
C SER A 78 -4.66 -1.07 22.75
N THR A 79 -3.97 -2.17 22.43
CA THR A 79 -4.07 -2.87 21.14
C THR A 79 -5.52 -3.28 20.84
N PHE A 80 -6.25 -3.77 21.85
CA PHE A 80 -7.64 -4.20 21.68
C PHE A 80 -8.67 -3.08 21.91
N ILE A 81 -8.36 -2.09 22.74
CA ILE A 81 -9.23 -0.92 22.94
C ILE A 81 -9.33 -0.11 21.65
N LYS A 82 -8.19 0.15 21.00
CA LYS A 82 -8.12 0.88 19.72
C LYS A 82 -8.64 0.03 18.56
N GLY A 83 -8.41 -1.29 18.59
CA GLY A 83 -8.82 -2.16 17.49
C GLY A 83 -8.15 -1.75 16.17
N SER A 84 -8.93 -1.68 15.09
CA SER A 84 -8.44 -1.34 13.75
C SER A 84 -8.27 0.16 13.49
N GLU A 85 -8.30 0.99 14.53
CA GLU A 85 -8.23 2.45 14.40
C GLU A 85 -7.01 2.87 13.57
N SER A 86 -7.30 3.51 12.44
CA SER A 86 -6.27 4.13 11.61
C SER A 86 -5.65 5.33 12.34
N PRO A 87 -4.44 5.78 11.95
CA PRO A 87 -3.80 6.97 12.55
C PRO A 87 -4.67 8.25 12.53
N GLY A 88 -5.66 8.32 11.62
CA GLY A 88 -6.66 9.39 11.54
C GLY A 88 -7.86 9.24 12.49
N GLY A 89 -7.84 8.27 13.40
CA GLY A 89 -8.95 7.93 14.28
C GLY A 89 -9.93 6.93 13.65
N ARG A 90 -10.91 6.52 14.46
CA ARG A 90 -11.97 5.58 14.07
C ARG A 90 -12.84 6.15 12.95
N GLN A 91 -12.96 5.41 11.86
CA GLN A 91 -13.94 5.66 10.80
C GLN A 91 -15.30 5.02 11.15
N PRO A 92 -16.43 5.53 10.61
CA PRO A 92 -17.77 5.00 10.92
C PRO A 92 -17.97 3.52 10.57
N ASP A 93 -17.19 2.99 9.64
CA ASP A 93 -17.21 1.60 9.15
C ASP A 93 -16.19 0.70 9.85
N ASP A 94 -15.35 1.23 10.72
CA ASP A 94 -14.42 0.42 11.49
C ASP A 94 -15.19 -0.53 12.43
N PRO A 95 -14.81 -1.82 12.48
CA PRO A 95 -15.41 -2.75 13.42
C PRO A 95 -15.24 -2.25 14.86
N MET A 96 -16.29 -2.44 15.68
CA MET A 96 -16.23 -2.13 17.10
C MET A 96 -15.09 -2.93 17.76
N PRO A 97 -14.42 -2.35 18.78
CA PRO A 97 -13.33 -3.03 19.45
C PRO A 97 -13.91 -4.15 20.32
N PHE A 98 -13.20 -5.27 20.40
CA PHE A 98 -13.61 -6.40 21.22
C PHE A 98 -12.41 -7.01 21.93
N ALA A 99 -12.65 -7.55 23.13
CA ALA A 99 -11.65 -8.30 23.88
C ALA A 99 -11.47 -9.69 23.25
N PRO A 100 -10.25 -10.26 23.32
CA PRO A 100 -10.00 -11.61 22.85
C PRO A 100 -10.79 -12.64 23.68
N TRP A 101 -11.31 -13.67 23.02
CA TRP A 101 -11.89 -14.81 23.74
C TRP A 101 -10.77 -15.65 24.35
N THR A 102 -9.73 -15.91 23.57
CA THR A 102 -8.48 -16.51 24.07
C THR A 102 -7.31 -15.80 23.43
N TRP A 103 -6.16 -15.82 24.12
CA TRP A 103 -4.94 -15.29 23.56
C TRP A 103 -3.70 -16.01 24.09
N ALA A 104 -2.63 -15.98 23.31
CA ALA A 104 -1.37 -16.63 23.64
C ALA A 104 -0.16 -15.75 23.27
N ILE A 105 0.96 -16.04 23.91
CA ILE A 105 2.26 -15.40 23.65
C ILE A 105 3.33 -16.47 23.42
N ASP A 106 4.41 -16.12 22.73
CA ASP A 106 5.50 -17.04 22.40
C ASP A 106 6.49 -17.25 23.56
N ASP A 107 6.68 -16.23 24.41
CA ASP A 107 7.54 -16.26 25.61
C ASP A 107 6.75 -16.65 26.87
N THR A 108 6.93 -17.90 27.30
CA THR A 108 6.27 -18.46 28.51
C THR A 108 6.61 -17.74 29.82
N ARG A 109 7.81 -17.17 29.96
CA ARG A 109 8.20 -16.46 31.19
C ARG A 109 7.52 -15.11 31.25
N LEU A 110 7.55 -14.39 30.12
CA LEU A 110 6.83 -13.13 29.98
C LEU A 110 5.32 -13.33 30.09
N ALA A 111 4.78 -14.46 29.59
CA ALA A 111 3.37 -14.82 29.77
C ALA A 111 2.98 -14.80 31.25
N ALA A 112 3.68 -15.58 32.08
CA ALA A 112 3.38 -15.71 33.51
C ALA A 112 3.46 -14.36 34.25
N ALA A 113 4.45 -13.53 33.92
CA ALA A 113 4.59 -12.20 34.49
C ALA A 113 3.46 -11.24 34.04
N ILE A 114 3.05 -11.29 32.76
CA ILE A 114 1.90 -10.53 32.26
C ILE A 114 0.62 -11.00 32.94
N GLU A 115 0.38 -12.31 33.11
CA GLU A 115 -0.80 -12.81 33.82
C GLU A 115 -0.88 -12.26 35.25
N ALA A 116 0.24 -12.28 35.98
CA ALA A 116 0.33 -11.74 37.33
C ALA A 116 0.07 -10.23 37.36
N GLY A 117 0.67 -9.48 36.42
CA GLY A 117 0.46 -8.04 36.28
C GLY A 117 -0.98 -7.67 35.90
N LEU A 118 -1.62 -8.41 34.98
CA LEU A 118 -3.03 -8.20 34.61
C LEU A 118 -3.95 -8.38 35.82
N LYS A 119 -3.73 -9.43 36.63
CA LYS A 119 -4.47 -9.67 37.88
C LYS A 119 -4.26 -8.52 38.88
N LYS A 120 -3.01 -8.11 39.08
CA LYS A 120 -2.63 -7.00 39.95
C LYS A 120 -3.34 -5.70 39.57
N HIS A 121 -3.50 -5.43 38.27
CA HIS A 121 -4.15 -4.22 37.77
C HIS A 121 -5.68 -4.31 37.68
N GLY A 122 -6.29 -5.45 38.07
CA GLY A 122 -7.75 -5.60 38.11
C GLY A 122 -8.40 -5.96 36.76
N VAL A 123 -7.65 -6.57 35.83
CA VAL A 123 -8.24 -7.16 34.62
C VAL A 123 -9.06 -8.39 35.01
N LYS A 124 -10.21 -8.60 34.34
CA LYS A 124 -11.11 -9.74 34.64
C LYS A 124 -10.37 -11.08 34.58
N GLU A 125 -10.66 -11.98 35.51
CA GLU A 125 -9.91 -13.24 35.71
C GLU A 125 -9.84 -14.09 34.43
N GLU A 126 -10.93 -14.14 33.66
CA GLU A 126 -11.03 -14.87 32.42
C GLU A 126 -10.22 -14.27 31.26
N LEU A 127 -9.75 -13.04 31.38
CA LEU A 127 -8.84 -12.36 30.44
C LEU A 127 -7.38 -12.42 30.91
N CYS A 128 -7.14 -12.70 32.19
CA CYS A 128 -5.78 -12.82 32.75
C CYS A 128 -5.08 -14.14 32.39
N LYS A 129 -5.77 -15.09 31.74
CA LYS A 129 -5.19 -16.39 31.36
C LYS A 129 -4.61 -16.31 29.95
N LEU A 130 -3.30 -16.51 29.84
CA LEU A 130 -2.53 -16.52 28.60
C LEU A 130 -2.15 -17.96 28.23
N GLY A 131 -2.45 -18.34 26.99
CA GLY A 131 -1.96 -19.58 26.41
C GLY A 131 -0.50 -19.47 25.99
N THR A 132 0.08 -20.62 25.64
CA THR A 132 1.37 -20.69 24.93
C THR A 132 1.12 -20.86 23.44
N SER A 133 1.79 -20.06 22.62
CA SER A 133 1.62 -20.14 21.16
C SER A 133 2.16 -21.48 20.62
N THR A 134 1.41 -22.11 19.73
CA THR A 134 1.82 -23.30 18.97
C THR A 134 2.95 -22.97 17.99
N ALA A 135 3.60 -24.01 17.44
CA ALA A 135 4.65 -23.81 16.43
C ALA A 135 4.11 -23.13 15.15
N GLU A 136 2.90 -23.50 14.72
CA GLU A 136 2.24 -22.87 13.58
C GLU A 136 1.99 -21.39 13.84
N GLU A 137 1.37 -21.05 14.97
CA GLU A 137 1.10 -19.66 15.35
C GLU A 137 2.36 -18.78 15.42
N LYS A 138 3.49 -19.33 15.88
CA LYS A 138 4.77 -18.61 15.89
C LYS A 138 5.25 -18.26 14.48
N GLU A 139 5.12 -19.17 13.53
CA GLU A 139 5.46 -18.89 12.12
C GLU A 139 4.49 -17.89 11.49
N ILE A 140 3.19 -17.99 11.80
CA ILE A 140 2.19 -17.01 11.36
C ILE A 140 2.56 -15.61 11.83
N LEU A 141 2.87 -15.50 13.11
CA LEU A 141 3.16 -14.23 13.73
C LEU A 141 4.46 -13.61 13.19
N LYS A 142 5.48 -14.45 12.93
CA LYS A 142 6.73 -14.04 12.28
C LYS A 142 6.49 -13.54 10.85
N ASP A 143 5.75 -14.28 10.03
CA ASP A 143 5.45 -13.87 8.64
C ASP A 143 4.66 -12.56 8.60
N SER A 144 3.61 -12.45 9.42
CA SER A 144 2.82 -11.22 9.55
C SER A 144 3.67 -10.03 9.98
N TRP A 145 4.60 -10.22 10.93
CA TRP A 145 5.51 -9.15 11.36
C TRP A 145 6.44 -8.69 10.23
N LEU A 146 7.04 -9.62 9.49
CA LEU A 146 7.94 -9.28 8.38
C LEU A 146 7.22 -8.48 7.29
N ARG A 147 5.95 -8.79 7.00
CA ARG A 147 5.14 -8.02 6.05
C ARG A 147 4.88 -6.60 6.52
N VAL A 148 4.54 -6.43 7.81
CA VAL A 148 4.28 -5.11 8.40
C VAL A 148 5.56 -4.29 8.44
N LEU A 149 6.68 -4.89 8.85
CA LEU A 149 7.99 -4.23 8.87
C LEU A 149 8.43 -3.80 7.46
N ASP A 150 8.29 -4.67 6.46
CA ASP A 150 8.61 -4.36 5.06
C ASP A 150 7.75 -3.20 4.52
N ASN A 151 6.44 -3.21 4.78
CA ASN A 151 5.55 -2.11 4.39
C ASN A 151 5.91 -0.80 5.10
N MET A 152 6.22 -0.85 6.39
CA MET A 152 6.64 0.33 7.16
C MET A 152 7.96 0.89 6.62
N MET A 153 8.95 0.04 6.31
CA MET A 153 10.22 0.46 5.73
C MET A 153 10.05 1.01 4.31
N LYS A 154 9.16 0.43 3.49
CA LYS A 154 8.80 1.00 2.19
C LYS A 154 8.17 2.37 2.31
N PHE A 155 7.23 2.56 3.24
CA PHE A 155 6.61 3.86 3.46
C PHE A 155 7.63 4.92 3.86
N LEU A 156 8.53 4.57 4.79
CA LEU A 156 9.59 5.48 5.22
C LEU A 156 10.60 5.76 4.11
N THR A 157 11.03 4.76 3.35
CA THR A 157 11.94 4.98 2.22
C THR A 157 11.30 5.74 1.05
N ALA A 158 9.97 5.65 0.87
CA ALA A 158 9.22 6.39 -0.13
C ALA A 158 8.97 7.85 0.29
N ASN A 159 8.75 8.11 1.59
CA ASN A 159 8.41 9.43 2.13
C ASN A 159 9.55 10.16 2.84
N VAL A 160 10.72 9.55 3.00
CA VAL A 160 11.94 10.30 3.27
C VAL A 160 12.36 10.92 1.93
N PRO A 161 12.16 12.25 1.70
CA PRO A 161 12.91 12.90 0.64
C PRO A 161 14.36 12.59 0.94
N ALA A 162 15.02 11.85 0.03
CA ALA A 162 16.38 11.38 0.21
C ALA A 162 17.16 12.44 0.97
N GLN A 163 17.66 12.15 2.18
CA GLN A 163 18.27 13.16 3.07
C GLN A 163 19.65 13.66 2.57
N SER A 164 19.83 13.69 1.24
CA SER A 164 20.82 14.46 0.52
C SER A 164 20.25 15.04 -0.79
N ALA A 165 18.94 15.09 -0.96
CA ALA A 165 18.27 15.80 -2.04
C ALA A 165 18.29 17.28 -1.68
N VAL A 166 19.45 17.89 -1.90
CA VAL A 166 19.57 19.32 -2.09
C VAL A 166 18.42 19.73 -3.01
N SER A 167 17.52 20.60 -2.53
CA SER A 167 16.34 21.01 -3.28
C SER A 167 16.77 21.49 -4.66
N PRO A 168 16.11 21.07 -5.75
CA PRO A 168 16.35 21.64 -7.06
C PRO A 168 16.19 23.17 -6.97
N GLY A 169 17.30 23.90 -7.07
CA GLY A 169 17.37 25.34 -6.84
C GLY A 169 18.54 25.77 -5.94
N ASP A 170 19.01 24.89 -5.07
CA ASP A 170 19.96 25.26 -4.02
C ASP A 170 21.42 25.27 -4.52
N ARG A 171 21.89 26.48 -4.81
CA ARG A 171 23.27 26.77 -5.24
C ARG A 171 24.30 26.74 -4.10
N SER A 172 23.89 26.51 -2.85
CA SER A 172 24.81 26.55 -1.70
C SER A 172 25.69 25.32 -1.56
N LYS A 173 25.38 24.22 -2.26
CA LYS A 173 26.12 22.96 -2.14
C LYS A 173 26.05 22.06 -3.36
N CYS A 174 27.08 21.21 -3.50
CA CYS A 174 27.16 20.23 -4.57
C CYS A 174 26.13 19.11 -4.36
N HIS A 175 25.23 18.90 -5.32
CA HIS A 175 24.21 17.86 -5.27
C HIS A 175 24.77 16.43 -5.33
N GLY A 176 26.02 16.25 -5.79
CA GLY A 176 26.62 14.92 -5.91
C GLY A 176 27.41 14.45 -4.69
N CYS A 177 27.94 15.36 -3.87
CA CYS A 177 28.75 15.01 -2.69
C CYS A 177 28.35 15.76 -1.41
N GLY A 178 27.43 16.72 -1.47
CA GLY A 178 26.98 17.52 -0.34
C GLY A 178 27.90 18.68 0.06
N ALA A 179 29.08 18.82 -0.55
CA ALA A 179 30.05 19.86 -0.16
C ALA A 179 29.51 21.28 -0.41
N ASP A 180 29.63 22.15 0.60
CA ASP A 180 29.20 23.55 0.53
C ASP A 180 30.03 24.35 -0.47
N SER A 181 29.39 25.26 -1.20
CA SER A 181 30.03 26.13 -2.18
C SER A 181 31.11 27.02 -1.58
N ALA A 182 30.98 27.35 -0.29
CA ALA A 182 31.99 28.11 0.45
C ALA A 182 33.28 27.30 0.71
N SER A 183 33.20 25.98 0.74
CA SER A 183 34.34 25.09 1.00
C SER A 183 35.10 24.67 -0.26
N LEU A 184 34.59 25.02 -1.44
CA LEU A 184 35.13 24.61 -2.73
C LEU A 184 35.94 25.72 -3.38
N SER A 185 37.10 25.36 -3.97
CA SER A 185 37.97 26.30 -4.68
C SER A 185 37.41 26.77 -6.02
N GLN A 186 36.39 26.08 -6.55
CA GLN A 186 35.71 26.43 -7.80
C GLN A 186 34.20 26.59 -7.59
N PRO A 187 33.56 27.52 -8.32
CA PRO A 187 32.11 27.70 -8.27
C PRO A 187 31.40 26.45 -8.82
N LEU A 188 30.23 26.17 -8.26
CA LEU A 188 29.41 25.05 -8.71
C LEU A 188 28.88 25.29 -10.13
N LYS A 189 28.94 24.24 -10.97
CA LYS A 189 28.44 24.21 -12.34
C LYS A 189 27.01 23.65 -12.36
N LYS A 190 26.12 24.30 -13.09
CA LYS A 190 24.74 23.81 -13.28
C LYS A 190 24.67 22.62 -14.23
N CYS A 191 23.71 21.73 -14.02
CA CYS A 191 23.37 20.67 -14.97
C CYS A 191 22.97 21.28 -16.31
N SER A 192 23.65 20.90 -17.40
CA SER A 192 23.40 21.46 -18.74
C SER A 192 22.01 21.11 -19.31
N ALA A 193 21.38 20.04 -18.82
CA ALA A 193 20.10 19.57 -19.33
C ALA A 193 18.90 20.27 -18.66
N CYS A 194 18.84 20.29 -17.33
CA CYS A 194 17.70 20.89 -16.61
C CYS A 194 18.02 22.25 -15.97
N SER A 195 19.29 22.62 -15.78
CA SER A 195 19.73 23.80 -15.03
C SER A 195 19.25 23.88 -13.56
N GLN A 196 18.68 22.80 -13.00
CA GLN A 196 18.12 22.74 -11.65
C GLN A 196 18.98 21.98 -10.63
N ALA A 197 20.22 21.62 -10.97
CA ALA A 197 21.15 20.94 -10.06
C ALA A 197 22.57 21.49 -10.22
N TRP A 198 23.34 21.53 -9.12
CA TRP A 198 24.67 22.14 -9.05
C TRP A 198 25.74 21.13 -8.65
N TYR A 199 26.86 21.11 -9.38
CA TYR A 199 27.96 20.18 -9.18
C TYR A 199 29.30 20.90 -9.23
N HIS A 200 30.21 20.60 -8.30
CA HIS A 200 31.56 21.18 -8.35
C HIS A 200 32.43 20.53 -9.44
N SER A 201 32.09 19.30 -9.86
CA SER A 201 32.81 18.52 -10.87
C SER A 201 31.86 17.66 -11.71
N GLN A 202 32.30 17.31 -12.92
CA GLN A 202 31.56 16.39 -13.78
C GLN A 202 31.46 14.99 -13.18
N ASP A 203 32.43 14.56 -12.38
CA ASP A 203 32.42 13.26 -11.73
C ASP A 203 31.35 13.17 -10.63
N CYS A 204 31.14 14.25 -9.87
CA CYS A 204 30.01 14.33 -8.95
C CYS A 204 28.65 14.28 -9.68
N GLN A 205 28.55 14.90 -10.86
CA GLN A 205 27.35 14.80 -11.69
C GLN A 205 27.12 13.35 -12.17
N LYS A 206 28.16 12.67 -12.67
CA LYS A 206 28.07 11.27 -13.13
C LYS A 206 27.68 10.32 -11.99
N LYS A 207 28.28 10.48 -10.82
CA LYS A 207 27.98 9.67 -9.62
C LYS A 207 26.53 9.84 -9.18
N HIS A 208 26.03 11.09 -9.19
CA HIS A 208 24.65 11.40 -8.83
C HIS A 208 23.63 11.11 -9.95
N TRP A 209 24.07 10.78 -11.17
CA TRP A 209 23.19 10.69 -12.33
C TRP A 209 22.02 9.72 -12.18
N LYS A 210 22.22 8.55 -11.53
CA LYS A 210 21.14 7.57 -11.32
C LYS A 210 19.97 8.16 -10.53
N GLN A 211 20.28 8.99 -9.53
CA GLN A 211 19.28 9.66 -8.68
C GLN A 211 18.74 10.94 -9.34
N HIS A 212 19.59 11.68 -10.06
CA HIS A 212 19.21 12.92 -10.73
C HIS A 212 18.40 12.71 -12.03
N LYS A 213 18.60 11.61 -12.76
CA LYS A 213 18.02 11.41 -14.10
C LYS A 213 16.49 11.61 -14.14
N PRO A 214 15.68 11.06 -13.21
CA PRO A 214 14.24 11.28 -13.21
C PRO A 214 13.87 12.77 -13.11
N THR A 215 14.49 13.48 -12.15
CA THR A 215 14.24 14.91 -11.94
C THR A 215 14.81 15.80 -13.05
N CYS A 216 15.92 15.39 -13.66
CA CYS A 216 16.53 16.07 -14.80
C CYS A 216 15.61 16.04 -16.03
N LEU A 217 14.99 14.89 -16.29
CA LEU A 217 14.06 14.73 -17.41
C LEU A 217 12.77 15.54 -17.19
N ALA A 218 12.22 15.52 -15.98
CA ALA A 218 11.02 16.29 -15.62
C ALA A 218 11.22 17.81 -15.76
N ASN A 219 12.42 18.31 -15.45
CA ASN A 219 12.76 19.73 -15.47
C ASN A 219 13.49 20.19 -16.74
N ARG A 220 13.60 19.32 -17.75
CA ARG A 220 14.24 19.70 -19.00
C ARG A 220 13.35 20.72 -19.69
N PRO A 221 13.83 21.92 -20.05
CA PRO A 221 13.03 22.85 -20.82
C PRO A 221 12.65 22.16 -22.14
N SER A 222 11.35 21.96 -22.34
CA SER A 222 10.80 21.46 -23.60
C SER A 222 11.37 22.34 -24.71
N LYS A 223 11.99 21.74 -25.73
CA LYS A 223 12.39 22.45 -26.94
C LYS A 223 11.12 22.96 -27.64
N ALA A 224 10.54 24.04 -27.12
CA ALA A 224 9.55 24.81 -27.84
C ALA A 224 10.24 25.34 -29.11
N SER A 225 9.63 25.00 -30.24
CA SER A 225 10.09 25.31 -31.59
C SER A 225 10.50 26.78 -31.72
N ARG A 226 11.81 27.05 -31.87
CA ARG A 226 12.32 28.36 -32.27
C ARG A 226 12.17 28.49 -33.79
N ASN A 227 10.99 28.82 -34.26
CA ASN A 227 10.85 29.52 -35.54
C ASN A 227 10.93 31.03 -35.26
N GLY A 228 11.92 31.67 -35.87
CA GLY A 228 12.19 33.09 -35.71
C GLY A 228 11.25 33.94 -36.55
N THR A 229 10.86 35.08 -35.99
CA THR A 229 10.44 36.27 -36.75
C THR A 229 10.78 37.49 -35.92
N ALA A 230 11.44 38.45 -36.57
CA ALA A 230 11.99 39.67 -36.01
C ALA A 230 10.96 40.81 -35.97
N SER A 231 11.14 41.72 -34.98
CA SER A 231 10.68 43.12 -34.91
C SER A 231 9.14 43.33 -34.83
N SER A 232 8.52 44.20 -34.02
CA SER A 232 8.89 45.46 -33.35
C SER A 232 7.75 45.82 -32.32
N PRO A 233 7.64 47.02 -31.69
CA PRO A 233 7.38 47.12 -30.25
C PRO A 233 6.07 47.82 -29.81
N MET A 234 5.83 47.72 -28.49
CA MET A 234 4.98 48.51 -27.58
C MET A 234 3.47 48.22 -27.42
N GLU A 235 3.07 48.39 -26.14
CA GLU A 235 1.74 48.55 -25.53
C GLU A 235 1.07 47.24 -25.03
N ALA A 236 0.98 46.95 -23.73
CA ALA A 236 0.33 47.63 -22.58
C ALA A 236 -0.90 46.80 -22.12
N MET A 237 -0.91 46.52 -20.81
CA MET A 237 -2.07 46.19 -19.94
C MET A 237 -2.61 44.74 -19.92
N GLY A 238 -2.55 44.13 -18.73
CA GLY A 238 -3.70 43.38 -18.19
C GLY A 238 -3.68 41.85 -18.23
N GLY A 239 -2.53 41.18 -18.07
CA GLY A 239 -2.47 39.71 -18.05
C GLY A 239 -2.41 39.14 -16.63
N SER A 240 -3.52 38.57 -16.17
CA SER A 240 -3.59 37.74 -14.96
C SER A 240 -2.54 36.63 -15.02
N PHE A 241 -1.58 36.66 -14.09
CA PHE A 241 -0.52 35.66 -13.96
C PHE A 241 -1.15 34.31 -13.57
N MET A 242 -1.42 33.46 -14.55
CA MET A 242 -1.62 32.03 -14.27
C MET A 242 -0.31 31.47 -13.74
N SER A 243 -0.27 31.24 -12.43
CA SER A 243 0.85 30.58 -11.78
C SER A 243 1.06 29.19 -12.41
N PRO A 244 2.32 28.75 -12.62
CA PRO A 244 2.58 27.40 -13.10
C PRO A 244 2.02 26.39 -12.10
N SER A 245 1.09 25.55 -12.55
CA SER A 245 0.48 24.50 -11.76
C SER A 245 1.57 23.54 -11.26
N ILE A 246 1.72 23.45 -9.93
CA ILE A 246 2.59 22.47 -9.29
C ILE A 246 2.08 21.07 -9.68
N PRO A 247 2.94 20.12 -10.08
CA PRO A 247 2.52 18.75 -10.35
C PRO A 247 1.90 18.16 -9.08
N MET A 248 0.61 17.81 -9.16
CA MET A 248 -0.13 17.17 -8.08
C MET A 248 0.51 15.85 -7.69
N SER A 249 0.43 15.49 -6.40
CA SER A 249 0.86 14.17 -5.93
C SER A 249 -0.11 13.09 -6.44
N ASP A 250 0.38 11.85 -6.58
CA ASP A 250 -0.45 10.72 -7.04
C ASP A 250 -1.63 10.46 -6.10
N ASP A 251 -1.45 10.70 -4.79
CA ASP A 251 -2.49 10.56 -3.77
C ASP A 251 -3.62 11.60 -3.96
N ASP A 252 -3.26 12.86 -4.24
CA ASP A 252 -4.25 13.92 -4.50
C ASP A 252 -5.05 13.63 -5.78
N ALA A 253 -4.38 13.10 -6.80
CA ALA A 253 -5.02 12.76 -8.07
C ALA A 253 -6.02 11.60 -7.93
N GLY A 254 -5.72 10.61 -7.09
CA GLY A 254 -6.63 9.52 -6.75
C GLY A 254 -7.89 10.03 -6.02
N GLU A 255 -7.70 10.95 -5.06
CA GLU A 255 -8.82 11.57 -4.33
C GLU A 255 -9.69 12.43 -5.27
N GLU A 256 -9.09 13.16 -6.21
CA GLU A 256 -9.82 13.93 -7.22
C GLU A 256 -10.67 13.02 -8.12
N ALA A 257 -10.11 11.92 -8.62
CA ALA A 257 -10.83 10.94 -9.43
C ALA A 257 -12.02 10.32 -8.67
N TYR A 258 -11.82 10.00 -7.38
CA TYR A 258 -12.89 9.53 -6.49
C TYR A 258 -14.02 10.54 -6.32
N LYS A 259 -13.66 11.80 -6.02
CA LYS A 259 -14.60 12.92 -5.87
C LYS A 259 -15.35 13.15 -7.17
N TYR A 260 -14.64 13.14 -8.31
CA TYR A 260 -15.23 13.32 -9.64
C TYR A 260 -16.24 12.24 -9.95
N TYR A 261 -15.89 10.95 -9.76
CA TYR A 261 -16.80 9.85 -10.02
C TYR A 261 -18.09 9.98 -9.21
N ASN A 262 -17.95 10.16 -7.90
CA ASN A 262 -19.10 10.15 -6.99
C ASN A 262 -19.97 11.42 -7.05
N LYS A 263 -19.40 12.58 -7.39
CA LYS A 263 -20.14 13.86 -7.40
C LYS A 263 -20.50 14.35 -8.80
N THR A 264 -19.58 14.19 -9.76
CA THR A 264 -19.71 14.78 -11.11
C THR A 264 -20.19 13.75 -12.12
N ALA A 265 -19.48 12.64 -12.30
CA ALA A 265 -19.82 11.65 -13.32
C ALA A 265 -21.23 11.08 -13.08
N ARG A 266 -21.54 10.70 -11.84
CA ARG A 266 -22.86 10.17 -11.46
C ARG A 266 -24.05 11.11 -11.77
N ALA A 267 -23.83 12.42 -11.87
CA ALA A 267 -24.87 13.39 -12.23
C ALA A 267 -25.10 13.52 -13.75
N LYS A 268 -24.17 13.04 -14.59
CA LYS A 268 -24.23 13.18 -16.04
C LYS A 268 -25.12 12.10 -16.69
N PRO A 269 -26.10 12.46 -17.55
CA PRO A 269 -26.99 11.49 -18.20
C PRO A 269 -26.25 10.39 -18.98
N GLU A 270 -25.20 10.75 -19.71
CA GLU A 270 -24.38 9.84 -20.50
C GLU A 270 -23.58 8.86 -19.62
N ALA A 271 -23.07 9.31 -18.48
CA ALA A 271 -22.39 8.44 -17.52
C ALA A 271 -23.38 7.50 -16.84
N GLN A 272 -24.59 7.96 -16.51
CA GLN A 272 -25.64 7.11 -15.97
C GLN A 272 -26.10 6.03 -16.97
N ALA A 273 -26.15 6.36 -18.27
CA ALA A 273 -26.44 5.39 -19.32
C ALA A 273 -25.36 4.30 -19.35
N LEU A 274 -24.08 4.70 -19.33
CA LEU A 274 -22.97 3.76 -19.26
C LEU A 274 -22.96 2.94 -17.96
N MET A 275 -23.30 3.53 -16.81
CA MET A 275 -23.44 2.82 -15.54
C MET A 275 -24.49 1.70 -15.62
N ARG A 276 -25.67 1.97 -16.20
CA ARG A 276 -26.71 0.95 -16.40
C ARG A 276 -26.21 -0.21 -17.23
N GLU A 277 -25.50 0.08 -18.32
CA GLU A 277 -24.93 -0.94 -19.19
C GLU A 277 -23.87 -1.79 -18.49
N LEU A 278 -23.11 -1.19 -17.57
CA LEU A 278 -22.11 -1.88 -16.74
C LEU A 278 -22.72 -2.55 -15.50
N GLY A 279 -24.04 -2.48 -15.30
CA GLY A 279 -24.73 -3.00 -14.11
C GLY A 279 -24.35 -2.27 -12.80
N LEU A 280 -23.86 -1.03 -12.89
CA LEU A 280 -23.49 -0.20 -11.75
C LEU A 280 -24.70 0.55 -11.17
N GLY A 281 -24.66 0.87 -9.89
CA GLY A 281 -25.73 1.63 -9.22
C GLY A 281 -25.84 3.07 -9.71
N VAL A 282 -27.01 3.46 -10.21
CA VAL A 282 -27.31 4.85 -10.62
C VAL A 282 -27.81 5.67 -9.43
N PRO A 283 -27.45 6.95 -9.28
CA PRO A 283 -28.04 7.82 -8.24
C PRO A 283 -29.56 7.79 -8.24
N GLY A 284 -30.18 7.86 -7.06
CA GLY A 284 -31.63 7.79 -6.88
C GLY A 284 -32.21 6.38 -6.78
N SER A 285 -31.41 5.33 -7.03
CA SER A 285 -31.80 3.93 -6.80
C SER A 285 -31.71 3.48 -5.34
N GLY A 286 -31.32 4.37 -4.43
CA GLY A 286 -30.99 4.02 -3.03
C GLY A 286 -29.61 3.35 -2.87
N ALA A 287 -28.86 3.16 -3.96
CA ALA A 287 -27.52 2.60 -3.88
C ALA A 287 -26.54 3.55 -3.17
N PRO A 288 -25.73 3.07 -2.22
CA PRO A 288 -24.72 3.89 -1.54
C PRO A 288 -23.66 4.40 -2.52
N PRO A 289 -22.84 5.38 -2.12
CA PRO A 289 -21.61 5.71 -2.83
C PRO A 289 -20.79 4.44 -3.05
N GLU A 290 -20.35 4.22 -4.29
CA GLU A 290 -19.51 3.07 -4.62
C GLU A 290 -18.05 3.55 -4.66
N GLY A 291 -17.11 2.68 -4.27
CA GLY A 291 -15.69 2.91 -4.53
C GLY A 291 -15.39 2.94 -6.03
N ILE A 292 -14.18 3.37 -6.38
CA ILE A 292 -13.72 3.51 -7.78
C ILE A 292 -13.20 2.22 -8.42
N ALA A 293 -12.93 1.17 -7.64
CA ALA A 293 -12.42 -0.10 -8.17
C ALA A 293 -13.46 -0.84 -9.04
N LYS A 294 -14.71 -0.93 -8.55
CA LYS A 294 -15.81 -1.61 -9.26
C LYS A 294 -16.10 -1.01 -10.63
N PRO A 295 -16.22 0.32 -10.79
CA PRO A 295 -16.50 0.89 -12.11
C PRO A 295 -15.32 0.77 -13.09
N VAL A 296 -14.06 0.93 -12.64
CA VAL A 296 -12.87 0.70 -13.51
C VAL A 296 -12.88 -0.74 -14.02
N ARG A 297 -13.05 -1.70 -13.11
CA ARG A 297 -13.02 -3.12 -13.43
C ARG A 297 -14.10 -3.50 -14.44
N ARG A 298 -15.32 -2.98 -14.28
CA ARG A 298 -16.43 -3.27 -15.21
C ARG A 298 -16.28 -2.62 -16.57
N LEU A 299 -15.73 -1.41 -16.63
CA LEU A 299 -15.35 -0.79 -17.90
C LEU A 299 -14.41 -1.71 -18.68
N ILE A 300 -13.38 -2.24 -18.02
CA ILE A 300 -12.40 -3.13 -18.66
C ILE A 300 -13.04 -4.47 -19.04
N LEU A 301 -13.82 -5.09 -18.15
CA LEU A 301 -14.50 -6.37 -18.41
C LEU A 301 -15.44 -6.29 -19.62
N ALA A 302 -16.14 -5.17 -19.79
CA ALA A 302 -17.04 -4.92 -20.91
C ALA A 302 -16.31 -4.43 -22.18
N GLY A 303 -15.00 -4.22 -22.12
CA GLY A 303 -14.23 -3.63 -23.21
C GLY A 303 -14.56 -2.17 -23.50
N LYS A 304 -15.05 -1.45 -22.50
CA LYS A 304 -15.46 -0.03 -22.55
C LYS A 304 -14.49 0.92 -21.87
N ASP A 305 -13.31 0.46 -21.47
CA ASP A 305 -12.23 1.25 -20.89
C ASP A 305 -11.48 2.10 -21.93
N THR A 306 -12.23 2.85 -22.76
CA THR A 306 -11.65 3.82 -23.71
C THR A 306 -11.25 5.10 -22.95
N PRO A 307 -10.30 5.90 -23.47
CA PRO A 307 -9.92 7.16 -22.84
C PRO A 307 -11.11 8.08 -22.55
N GLU A 308 -12.09 8.12 -23.44
CA GLU A 308 -13.29 8.96 -23.33
C GLU A 308 -14.20 8.49 -22.20
N ASN A 309 -14.42 7.18 -22.07
CA ASN A 309 -15.22 6.63 -20.98
C ASN A 309 -14.51 6.73 -19.63
N MET A 310 -13.19 6.56 -19.61
CA MET A 310 -12.38 6.76 -18.41
C MET A 310 -12.42 8.22 -17.95
N GLU A 311 -12.29 9.18 -18.88
CA GLU A 311 -12.45 10.60 -18.61
C GLU A 311 -13.87 10.95 -18.17
N LEU A 312 -14.89 10.32 -18.77
CA LEU A 312 -16.28 10.50 -18.37
C LEU A 312 -16.53 10.09 -16.92
N PHE A 313 -15.88 9.03 -16.43
CA PHE A 313 -16.05 8.53 -15.07
C PHE A 313 -15.14 9.21 -14.05
N TYR A 314 -13.92 9.58 -14.41
CA TYR A 314 -12.88 9.98 -13.45
C TYR A 314 -12.27 11.36 -13.73
N GLY A 315 -12.75 12.07 -14.75
CA GLY A 315 -12.30 13.40 -15.11
C GLY A 315 -11.09 13.40 -16.06
N PRO A 316 -10.69 14.59 -16.56
CA PRO A 316 -9.65 14.73 -17.58
C PRO A 316 -8.27 14.26 -17.09
N ASN A 317 -8.02 14.31 -15.79
CA ASN A 317 -6.76 13.91 -15.16
C ASN A 317 -6.75 12.45 -14.70
N TRP A 318 -7.69 11.62 -15.15
CA TRP A 318 -7.83 10.24 -14.66
C TRP A 318 -6.54 9.42 -14.76
N ARG A 319 -5.66 9.71 -15.72
CA ARG A 319 -4.39 8.98 -15.88
C ARG A 319 -3.46 9.12 -14.68
N ALA A 320 -3.48 10.27 -14.00
CA ALA A 320 -2.68 10.49 -12.80
C ALA A 320 -3.25 9.71 -11.60
N GLY A 321 -4.56 9.81 -11.36
CA GLY A 321 -5.19 9.15 -10.20
C GLY A 321 -5.51 7.66 -10.39
N MET A 322 -5.90 7.27 -11.59
CA MET A 322 -6.43 5.93 -11.91
C MET A 322 -5.58 5.15 -12.91
N GLY A 323 -4.50 5.73 -13.45
CA GLY A 323 -3.70 5.07 -14.49
C GLY A 323 -3.12 3.73 -14.03
N LYS A 324 -2.60 3.67 -12.81
CA LYS A 324 -2.06 2.43 -12.23
C LYS A 324 -3.16 1.39 -12.01
N GLU A 325 -4.25 1.76 -11.36
CA GLU A 325 -5.38 0.87 -11.06
C GLU A 325 -6.01 0.31 -12.36
N HIS A 326 -6.16 1.15 -13.39
CA HIS A 326 -6.61 0.75 -14.71
C HIS A 326 -5.68 -0.28 -15.34
N LEU A 327 -4.36 -0.04 -15.34
CA LEU A 327 -3.38 -0.98 -15.90
C LEU A 327 -3.36 -2.31 -15.15
N ASP A 328 -3.36 -2.29 -13.82
CA ASP A 328 -3.33 -3.49 -12.98
C ASP A 328 -4.60 -4.33 -13.18
N SER A 329 -5.78 -3.71 -13.10
CA SER A 329 -7.07 -4.35 -13.38
C SER A 329 -7.13 -4.91 -14.81
N ARG A 330 -6.57 -4.19 -15.79
CA ARG A 330 -6.55 -4.59 -17.19
C ARG A 330 -5.70 -5.81 -17.42
N MET A 331 -4.50 -5.86 -16.85
CA MET A 331 -3.66 -7.04 -16.90
C MET A 331 -4.33 -8.25 -16.25
N GLU A 332 -4.95 -8.06 -15.08
CA GLU A 332 -5.67 -9.14 -14.39
C GLU A 332 -6.83 -9.70 -15.24
N ILE A 333 -7.66 -8.83 -15.81
CA ILE A 333 -8.78 -9.23 -16.66
C ILE A 333 -8.28 -9.90 -17.95
N LEU A 334 -7.17 -9.47 -18.54
CA LEU A 334 -6.65 -10.13 -19.74
C LEU A 334 -6.05 -11.52 -19.43
N LEU A 335 -5.57 -11.74 -18.21
CA LEU A 335 -5.05 -13.05 -17.76
C LEU A 335 -6.14 -14.09 -17.52
N ASN A 336 -7.39 -13.67 -17.30
CA ASN A 336 -8.54 -14.54 -17.04
C ASN A 336 -8.32 -15.51 -15.87
N PRO A 337 -8.27 -14.99 -14.63
CA PRO A 337 -7.96 -15.80 -13.45
C PRO A 337 -9.02 -16.91 -13.23
N PRO A 338 -8.60 -18.16 -12.96
CA PRO A 338 -9.53 -19.26 -12.70
C PRO A 338 -10.16 -19.15 -11.31
N ARG A 339 -11.21 -19.93 -11.05
CA ARG A 339 -11.97 -19.90 -9.79
C ARG A 339 -11.13 -20.14 -8.52
N GLY A 340 -10.08 -20.95 -8.62
CA GLY A 340 -9.18 -21.25 -7.51
C GLY A 340 -8.07 -20.22 -7.29
N SER A 341 -8.09 -19.09 -8.01
CA SER A 341 -7.09 -18.02 -7.84
C SER A 341 -7.52 -17.00 -6.77
N PRO A 342 -6.58 -16.39 -6.02
CA PRO A 342 -6.89 -15.29 -5.13
C PRO A 342 -7.58 -14.13 -5.84
N SER A 343 -7.13 -13.75 -7.04
CA SER A 343 -7.75 -12.67 -7.82
C SER A 343 -9.22 -12.97 -8.12
N TYR A 344 -9.57 -14.19 -8.48
CA TYR A 344 -10.99 -14.53 -8.69
C TYR A 344 -11.80 -14.39 -7.41
N ALA A 345 -11.30 -14.93 -6.28
CA ALA A 345 -11.98 -14.85 -4.99
C ALA A 345 -12.17 -13.40 -4.53
N MET A 346 -11.12 -12.58 -4.66
CA MET A 346 -11.14 -11.17 -4.27
C MET A 346 -12.03 -10.32 -5.18
N ASN A 347 -12.21 -10.66 -6.44
CA ASN A 347 -12.98 -9.84 -7.39
C ASN A 347 -14.41 -10.34 -7.63
N LYS A 348 -14.83 -11.50 -7.07
CA LYS A 348 -16.18 -12.04 -7.25
C LYS A 348 -17.29 -11.01 -7.00
N TRP A 349 -17.18 -10.24 -5.92
CA TRP A 349 -18.17 -9.23 -5.54
C TRP A 349 -18.15 -7.97 -6.43
N LEU A 350 -17.00 -7.66 -7.04
CA LEU A 350 -16.89 -6.58 -8.03
C LEU A 350 -17.57 -6.97 -9.36
N ASP A 351 -17.44 -8.24 -9.72
CA ASP A 351 -17.92 -8.82 -10.98
C ASP A 351 -19.40 -9.26 -10.91
N GLU A 352 -19.99 -9.29 -9.72
CA GLU A 352 -21.37 -9.69 -9.52
C GLU A 352 -22.37 -8.75 -10.22
N GLY A 353 -23.11 -9.27 -11.19
CA GLY A 353 -24.01 -8.46 -12.03
C GLY A 353 -23.29 -7.60 -13.08
N ALA A 354 -22.01 -7.86 -13.34
CA ALA A 354 -21.30 -7.27 -14.47
C ALA A 354 -21.87 -7.78 -15.81
N PRO A 355 -21.77 -7.00 -16.91
CA PRO A 355 -22.16 -7.45 -18.24
C PRO A 355 -21.30 -8.64 -18.71
N ALA A 356 -21.71 -9.25 -19.83
CA ALA A 356 -20.94 -10.30 -20.47
C ALA A 356 -19.48 -9.87 -20.70
N ARG A 357 -18.55 -10.74 -20.31
CA ARG A 357 -17.12 -10.46 -20.41
C ARG A 357 -16.70 -10.36 -21.87
N SER A 358 -16.28 -9.16 -22.27
CA SER A 358 -15.80 -8.85 -23.61
C SER A 358 -14.70 -7.78 -23.56
N PRO A 359 -13.57 -8.02 -22.86
CA PRO A 359 -12.49 -7.05 -22.78
C PRO A 359 -11.93 -6.75 -24.16
N ARG A 360 -11.49 -5.50 -24.39
CA ARG A 360 -10.81 -5.14 -25.63
C ARG A 360 -9.57 -6.00 -25.83
N PRO A 361 -9.18 -6.30 -27.09
CA PRO A 361 -7.95 -7.02 -27.38
C PRO A 361 -6.73 -6.40 -26.67
N ALA A 362 -5.79 -7.25 -26.27
CA ALA A 362 -4.54 -6.82 -25.67
C ALA A 362 -3.68 -6.06 -26.70
N THR A 363 -3.03 -4.97 -26.26
CA THR A 363 -1.97 -4.30 -27.03
C THR A 363 -0.72 -5.18 -27.12
N GLU A 364 0.24 -4.87 -28.00
CA GLU A 364 1.49 -5.64 -28.11
C GLU A 364 2.31 -5.65 -26.80
N ASP A 365 2.34 -4.51 -26.09
CA ASP A 365 2.99 -4.41 -24.78
C ASP A 365 2.28 -5.28 -23.73
N GLU A 366 0.94 -5.28 -23.74
CA GLU A 366 0.13 -6.14 -22.87
C GLU A 366 0.35 -7.62 -23.18
N LYS A 367 0.40 -8.01 -24.46
CA LYS A 367 0.70 -9.39 -24.89
C LYS A 367 2.06 -9.84 -24.39
N THR A 368 3.07 -8.98 -24.51
CA THR A 368 4.43 -9.26 -24.03
C THR A 368 4.42 -9.51 -22.51
N LYS A 369 3.77 -8.63 -21.74
CA LYS A 369 3.63 -8.80 -20.29
C LYS A 369 2.84 -10.05 -19.91
N ILE A 370 1.73 -10.33 -20.60
CA ILE A 370 0.93 -11.55 -20.39
C ILE A 370 1.79 -12.80 -20.62
N GLN A 371 2.62 -12.80 -21.67
CA GLN A 371 3.51 -13.93 -21.96
C GLN A 371 4.55 -14.12 -20.85
N GLN A 372 5.15 -13.03 -20.33
CA GLN A 372 6.06 -13.09 -19.20
C GLN A 372 5.38 -13.65 -17.94
N ILE A 373 4.18 -13.17 -17.63
CA ILE A 373 3.39 -13.62 -16.47
C ILE A 373 3.04 -15.11 -16.61
N LYS A 374 2.61 -15.57 -17.78
CA LYS A 374 2.35 -16.98 -18.04
C LYS A 374 3.61 -17.85 -17.90
N GLY A 375 4.77 -17.34 -18.29
CA GLY A 375 6.06 -18.00 -18.06
C GLY A 375 6.38 -18.16 -16.57
N ILE A 376 6.06 -17.15 -15.74
CA ILE A 376 6.18 -17.25 -14.29
C ILE A 376 5.18 -18.27 -13.72
N GLN A 377 3.92 -18.23 -14.14
CA GLN A 377 2.89 -19.18 -13.68
C GLN A 377 3.29 -20.64 -13.96
N GLU A 378 3.92 -20.90 -15.11
CA GLU A 378 4.42 -22.22 -15.45
C GLU A 378 5.58 -22.65 -14.54
N LYS A 379 6.55 -21.76 -14.28
CA LYS A 379 7.63 -22.04 -13.31
C LYS A 379 7.10 -22.32 -11.90
N VAL A 380 6.09 -21.55 -11.45
CA VAL A 380 5.40 -21.80 -10.18
C VAL A 380 4.77 -23.19 -10.20
N ARG A 381 3.96 -23.50 -11.23
CA ARG A 381 3.28 -24.80 -11.37
C ARG A 381 4.25 -25.98 -11.38
N GLN A 382 5.36 -25.89 -12.09
CA GLN A 382 6.40 -26.93 -12.13
C GLN A 382 7.03 -27.17 -10.76
N ARG A 383 7.16 -26.11 -9.96
CA ARG A 383 7.81 -26.17 -8.66
C ARG A 383 6.89 -26.65 -7.54
N VAL A 384 5.67 -26.10 -7.46
CA VAL A 384 4.76 -26.33 -6.33
C VAL A 384 3.58 -27.23 -6.66
N GLY A 385 3.35 -27.53 -7.95
CA GLY A 385 2.17 -28.25 -8.42
C GLY A 385 0.96 -27.33 -8.66
N ALA A 386 -0.03 -27.83 -9.39
CA ALA A 386 -1.27 -27.10 -9.65
C ALA A 386 -2.14 -27.02 -8.38
N GLY A 387 -2.76 -25.87 -8.12
CA GLY A 387 -3.65 -25.67 -6.97
C GLY A 387 -2.94 -25.50 -5.63
N ASN A 388 -1.61 -25.34 -5.62
CA ASN A 388 -0.83 -25.11 -4.41
C ASN A 388 -0.28 -23.67 -4.37
N GLN A 389 -0.26 -23.09 -3.18
CA GLN A 389 0.32 -21.76 -2.94
C GLN A 389 1.84 -21.87 -2.75
N PRO A 390 2.66 -21.03 -3.44
CA PRO A 390 4.11 -21.05 -3.26
C PRO A 390 4.53 -20.52 -1.90
N SER A 391 5.52 -21.16 -1.28
CA SER A 391 6.17 -20.66 -0.07
C SER A 391 7.13 -19.49 -0.36
N GLY A 392 7.62 -18.81 0.67
CA GLY A 392 8.67 -17.80 0.52
C GLY A 392 9.97 -18.34 -0.10
N ALA A 393 10.32 -19.61 0.20
CA ALA A 393 11.47 -20.27 -0.41
C ALA A 393 11.24 -20.56 -1.91
N ASP A 394 10.01 -20.93 -2.28
CA ASP A 394 9.64 -21.13 -3.68
C ASP A 394 9.71 -19.83 -4.48
N MET A 395 9.16 -18.77 -3.91
CA MET A 395 9.23 -17.43 -4.47
C MET A 395 10.68 -16.99 -4.71
N GLN A 396 11.56 -17.11 -3.70
CA GLN A 396 12.96 -16.76 -3.84
C GLN A 396 13.64 -17.58 -4.96
N ALA A 397 13.41 -18.89 -5.01
CA ALA A 397 14.01 -19.76 -6.02
C ALA A 397 13.50 -19.44 -7.45
N ILE A 398 12.20 -19.16 -7.60
CA ILE A 398 11.61 -18.80 -8.89
C ILE A 398 12.14 -17.45 -9.37
N LEU A 399 12.16 -16.44 -8.50
CA LEU A 399 12.63 -15.10 -8.85
C LEU A 399 14.12 -15.10 -9.21
N THR A 400 14.96 -15.74 -8.40
CA THR A 400 16.40 -15.85 -8.68
C THR A 400 16.70 -16.61 -9.98
N SER A 401 15.79 -17.47 -10.45
CA SER A 401 15.92 -18.12 -11.77
C SER A 401 15.86 -17.15 -12.96
N PHE A 402 15.46 -15.89 -12.75
CA PHE A 402 15.49 -14.81 -13.76
C PHE A 402 16.80 -14.01 -13.75
N GLY A 403 17.78 -14.40 -12.94
CA GLY A 403 19.11 -13.77 -12.91
C GLY A 403 19.16 -12.49 -12.06
N ALA A 404 20.13 -11.61 -12.38
CA ALA A 404 20.41 -10.41 -11.58
C ALA A 404 19.23 -9.41 -11.53
N GLU A 405 18.36 -9.42 -12.54
CA GLU A 405 17.22 -8.51 -12.65
C GLU A 405 15.96 -9.01 -11.93
N TRP A 406 16.06 -10.04 -11.08
CA TRP A 406 14.91 -10.65 -10.42
C TRP A 406 14.04 -9.66 -9.64
N GLY A 407 14.62 -8.57 -9.10
CA GLY A 407 13.88 -7.53 -8.39
C GLY A 407 12.84 -6.84 -9.28
N THR A 408 13.11 -6.69 -10.58
CA THR A 408 12.16 -6.11 -11.55
C THR A 408 11.00 -7.05 -11.89
N MET A 409 11.18 -8.36 -11.66
CA MET A 409 10.17 -9.38 -11.91
C MET A 409 9.16 -9.50 -10.76
N MET A 410 9.43 -8.87 -9.62
CA MET A 410 8.58 -8.95 -8.42
C MET A 410 7.11 -8.59 -8.69
N PRO A 411 6.78 -7.46 -9.35
CA PRO A 411 5.39 -7.12 -9.61
C PRO A 411 4.69 -8.14 -10.53
N LEU A 412 5.42 -8.66 -11.53
CA LEU A 412 4.91 -9.69 -12.44
C LEU A 412 4.71 -11.03 -11.72
N TYR A 413 5.58 -11.38 -10.78
CA TYR A 413 5.43 -12.58 -9.96
C TYR A 413 4.20 -12.51 -9.06
N THR A 414 4.00 -11.38 -8.36
CA THR A 414 2.81 -11.18 -7.54
C THR A 414 1.54 -11.34 -8.36
N LEU A 415 1.47 -10.70 -9.53
CA LEU A 415 0.33 -10.83 -10.43
C LEU A 415 0.17 -12.26 -10.97
N ALA A 416 1.27 -12.95 -11.32
CA ALA A 416 1.26 -14.34 -11.76
C ALA A 416 0.64 -15.28 -10.73
N VAL A 417 1.10 -15.19 -9.48
CA VAL A 417 0.60 -15.99 -8.36
C VAL A 417 -0.87 -15.66 -8.11
N ASN A 418 -1.25 -14.39 -7.96
CA ASN A 418 -2.63 -14.00 -7.69
C ASN A 418 -3.63 -14.42 -8.78
N THR A 419 -3.18 -14.54 -10.03
CA THR A 419 -4.04 -14.90 -11.17
C THR A 419 -3.98 -16.37 -11.59
N MET A 420 -3.19 -17.21 -10.93
CA MET A 420 -3.18 -18.65 -11.17
C MET A 420 -3.98 -19.41 -10.11
N ASP A 421 -4.36 -20.64 -10.43
CA ASP A 421 -5.06 -21.52 -9.50
C ASP A 421 -4.14 -21.94 -8.33
N GLN A 422 -4.56 -21.59 -7.12
CA GLN A 422 -3.92 -21.94 -5.84
C GLN A 422 -4.87 -22.70 -4.92
N GLY A 423 -5.96 -23.27 -5.45
CA GLY A 423 -6.94 -24.00 -4.65
C GLY A 423 -7.76 -23.12 -3.70
N VAL A 424 -7.80 -21.81 -3.93
CA VAL A 424 -8.59 -20.87 -3.11
C VAL A 424 -10.06 -21.23 -3.22
N ARG A 425 -10.69 -21.51 -2.08
CA ARG A 425 -12.13 -21.77 -2.01
C ARG A 425 -12.86 -20.46 -1.82
N VAL A 426 -13.70 -20.13 -2.79
CA VAL A 426 -14.64 -19.01 -2.67
C VAL A 426 -15.82 -19.48 -1.83
N PRO A 427 -16.17 -18.78 -0.73
CA PRO A 427 -17.43 -19.03 -0.03
C PRO A 427 -18.59 -18.97 -1.03
N THR A 428 -19.39 -20.03 -1.07
CA THR A 428 -20.57 -20.12 -1.93
C THR A 428 -21.57 -19.06 -1.57
#